data_AF-A0AAW5U287-F1
#
_entry.id   AF-A0AAW5U287-F1
#
_cell.length_a   1.000
_cell.length_b   1.000
_cell.length_c   1.000
_cell.angle_alpha   90.00
_cell.angle_beta   90.00
_cell.angle_gamma   90.00
#
_symmetry.space_group_name_H-M   'P 1'
#
loop_
_entity.id
_entity.type
_entity.pdbx_description
1 polymer ?
#
loop_
_entity_poly.entity_id
_entity_poly.type
_entity_poly.pdbx_seq_one_letter_code
_entity_poly.pdbx_strand_id
1 'polypeptide(L)' 'MDKNDLMKYLVEEAEYSESEVAEMTNTELLDHWLKYNGICGYTEDIKDVIEAAFDVDLED' A
#
# COMPACT_ATOMS: atom_id res chain seq x y z
N MET A 1 -4.87 9.00 5.94
CA MET A 1 -3.60 8.88 5.22
C MET A 1 -3.95 8.94 3.75
N ASP A 2 -3.49 9.97 3.05
CA ASP A 2 -3.57 9.99 1.59
C ASP A 2 -2.36 9.26 0.97
N LYS A 3 -2.27 9.23 -0.37
CA LYS A 3 -1.15 8.57 -1.06
C LYS A 3 0.20 9.19 -0.72
N ASN A 4 0.29 10.51 -0.57
CA ASN A 4 1.55 11.17 -0.23
C ASN A 4 1.97 10.87 1.20
N ASP A 5 1.02 10.82 2.13
CA ASP A 5 1.27 10.41 3.51
C ASP A 5 1.78 8.96 3.56
N LEU A 6 1.20 8.06 2.76
CA LEU A 6 1.64 6.66 2.64
C LEU A 6 3.06 6.56 2.10
N MET A 7 3.37 7.28 1.03
CA MET A 7 4.73 7.31 0.46
C MET A 7 5.75 7.81 1.50
N LYS A 8 5.44 8.90 2.23
CA LYS A 8 6.30 9.41 3.30
C LYS A 8 6.50 8.39 4.41
N TYR A 9 5.43 7.71 4.83
CA TYR A 9 5.51 6.66 5.84
C TYR A 9 6.47 5.54 5.42
N LEU A 10 6.42 5.11 4.16
CA LEU A 10 7.32 4.07 3.67
C LEU A 10 8.79 4.51 3.69
N VAL A 11 9.07 5.79 3.45
CA VAL A 11 10.44 6.34 3.50
C VAL A 11 10.91 6.53 4.95
N GLU A 12 10.08 7.17 5.79
CA GLU A 12 10.48 7.60 7.13
C GLU A 12 10.43 6.46 8.16
N GLU A 13 9.42 5.59 8.09
CA GLU A 13 9.16 4.56 9.10
C GLU A 13 9.59 3.16 8.62
N ALA A 14 9.37 2.85 7.34
CA ALA A 14 9.69 1.53 6.78
C ALA A 14 11.05 1.46 6.07
N GLU A 15 11.83 2.54 6.11
CA GLU A 15 13.20 2.65 5.61
C GLU A 15 13.39 2.35 4.10
N TYR A 16 12.35 2.50 3.27
CA TYR A 16 12.49 2.44 1.81
C TYR A 16 13.13 3.71 1.25
N SER A 17 13.82 3.62 0.11
CA SER A 17 14.33 4.83 -0.56
C SER A 17 13.20 5.61 -1.24
N GLU A 18 13.36 6.93 -1.31
CA GLU A 18 12.42 7.80 -2.06
C GLU A 18 12.28 7.36 -3.52
N SER A 19 13.37 6.91 -4.15
CA SER A 19 13.36 6.42 -5.53
C SER A 19 12.56 5.14 -5.69
N GLU A 20 12.67 4.19 -4.76
CA GLU A 20 11.87 2.95 -4.80
C GLU A 20 10.39 3.27 -4.66
N VAL A 21 10.04 4.09 -3.66
CA VAL A 21 8.64 4.45 -3.38
C VAL A 21 8.01 5.25 -4.54
N ALA A 22 8.79 6.08 -5.23
CA ALA A 22 8.31 6.86 -6.37
C ALA A 22 7.99 6.00 -7.61
N GLU A 23 8.58 4.82 -7.74
CA GLU A 23 8.38 3.90 -8.86
C GLU A 23 7.29 2.84 -8.59
N MET A 24 6.81 2.75 -7.34
CA MET A 24 5.81 1.75 -6.92
C MET A 24 4.40 2.04 -7.48
N THR A 25 3.69 0.96 -7.86
CA THR A 25 2.25 1.01 -8.13
C THR A 25 1.44 1.23 -6.84
N ASN A 26 0.14 1.54 -6.95
CA ASN A 26 -0.72 1.67 -5.77
C ASN A 26 -0.77 0.37 -4.96
N THR A 27 -0.82 -0.78 -5.65
CA THR A 27 -0.80 -2.10 -5.03
C THR A 27 0.53 -2.38 -4.34
N GLU A 28 1.66 -1.99 -4.93
CA GLU A 28 2.98 -2.14 -4.27
C GLU A 28 3.10 -1.27 -3.02
N LEU A 29 2.60 -0.02 -3.06
CA LEU A 29 2.57 0.85 -1.88
C LEU A 29 1.74 0.22 -0.74
N LEU A 30 0.58 -0.35 -1.06
CA LEU A 30 -0.26 -1.05 -0.09
C LEU A 30 0.42 -2.31 0.45
N ASP A 31 0.99 -3.13 -0.42
CA ASP A 31 1.68 -4.37 -0.06
C ASP A 31 2.86 -4.13 0.88
N HIS A 32 3.68 -3.12 0.59
CA HIS A 32 4.83 -2.75 1.42
C HIS A 32 4.40 -2.24 2.79
N TRP A 33 3.31 -1.46 2.85
CA TRP A 33 2.73 -1.01 4.11
C TRP A 33 2.17 -2.17 4.95
N LEU A 34 1.45 -3.10 4.31
CA LEU A 34 0.92 -4.30 4.98
C LEU A 34 2.04 -5.17 5.53
N LYS A 35 3.07 -5.44 4.73
CA LYS A 35 4.24 -6.23 5.12
C LYS A 35 4.98 -5.63 6.32
N TYR A 36 5.18 -4.31 6.32
CA TYR A 36 5.79 -3.62 7.46
C TYR A 36 4.97 -3.75 8.74
N ASN A 37 3.64 -3.76 8.62
CA ASN A 37 2.71 -3.98 9.74
C ASN A 37 2.51 -5.48 10.10
N GLY A 38 3.28 -6.38 9.50
CA GLY A 38 3.24 -7.82 9.80
C GLY A 38 2.13 -8.59 9.09
N ILE A 39 1.46 -7.99 8.10
CA ILE A 39 0.43 -8.64 7.28
C ILE A 39 1.07 -9.04 5.95
N CYS A 40 1.33 -10.34 5.78
CA CYS A 40 2.05 -10.87 4.63
C CYS A 40 1.16 -11.78 3.79
N GLY A 41 1.08 -11.52 2.48
CA GLY A 41 0.41 -12.40 1.51
C GLY A 41 -1.10 -12.22 1.39
N TYR A 42 -1.66 -11.11 1.90
CA TYR A 42 -3.09 -10.82 1.90
C TYR A 42 -3.48 -9.57 1.09
N THR A 43 -2.55 -8.98 0.33
CA THR A 43 -2.78 -7.69 -0.35
C THR A 43 -3.98 -7.74 -1.28
N GLU A 44 -4.06 -8.73 -2.16
CA GLU A 44 -5.21 -8.89 -3.07
C GLU A 44 -6.51 -9.21 -2.32
N ASP A 45 -6.48 -10.12 -1.33
CA ASP A 45 -7.66 -10.44 -0.53
C ASP A 45 -8.22 -9.20 0.18
N ILE A 46 -7.34 -8.31 0.66
CA ILE A 46 -7.74 -7.06 1.31
C ILE A 46 -8.33 -6.08 0.30
N LYS A 47 -7.76 -5.97 -0.91
CA LYS A 47 -8.34 -5.16 -1.99
C LYS A 47 -9.74 -5.64 -2.32
N ASP A 48 -9.92 -6.93 -2.58
CA ASP A 48 -11.22 -7.54 -2.88
C ASP A 48 -12.27 -7.26 -1.79
N VAL A 49 -11.87 -7.38 -0.52
CA VAL A 49 -12.76 -7.10 0.62
C VAL A 49 -13.13 -5.62 0.70
N ILE A 50 -12.20 -4.70 0.41
CA ILE A 50 -12.48 -3.25 0.40
C ILE A 50 -13.42 -2.91 -0.76
N GLU A 51 -13.15 -3.39 -1.97
CA GLU A 51 -14.01 -3.19 -3.13
C GLU A 51 -15.44 -3.67 -2.85
N ALA A 52 -15.59 -4.88 -2.32
CA ALA A 52 -16.88 -5.46 -1.99
C ALA A 52 -17.61 -4.72 -0.85
N ALA A 53 -16.88 -4.28 0.19
CA ALA A 53 -17.48 -3.63 1.35
C ALA A 53 -17.88 -2.18 1.09
N PHE A 54 -17.14 -1.47 0.25
CA PHE A 54 -17.32 -0.04 -0.01
C PHE A 54 -17.91 0.27 -1.38
N ASP A 55 -18.13 -0.75 -2.24
CA ASP A 55 -18.62 -0.59 -3.61
C ASP A 55 -17.73 0.37 -4.42
N VAL A 56 -16.42 0.12 -4.35
CA VAL A 56 -15.37 0.88 -5.04
C VAL A 56 -14.55 -0.04 -5.93
N ASP A 57 -13.82 0.53 -6.89
CA ASP A 57 -12.89 -0.16 -7.77
C ASP A 57 -11.47 0.34 -7.43
N LEU A 58 -10.57 -0.56 -7.00
CA LEU A 58 -9.20 -0.22 -6.61
C LEU A 58 -8.23 -0.52 -7.75
N GLU A 59 -8.17 0.41 -8.69
CA GLU A 59 -7.22 0.39 -9.80
C GLU A 59 -5.77 0.73 -9.36
N ASP A 60 -4.82 0.25 -10.17
CA ASP A 60 -3.38 0.48 -10.00
C ASP A 60 -2.90 1.83 -10.57
#